data_AF-A0A7K5GYS9-F1
#
_entry.id   AF-A0A7K5GYS9-F1
#
_cell.length_a   1.000
_cell.length_b   1.000
_cell.length_c   1.000
_cell.angle_alpha   90.00
_cell.angle_beta   90.00
_cell.angle_gamma   90.00
#
_symmetry.space_group_name_H-M   'P 1'
#
loop_
_entity.id
_entity.type
_entity.pdbx_description
1 polymer ?
#
loop_
_entity_poly.entity_id
_entity_poly.type
_entity_poly.pdbx_seq_one_letter_code
_entity_poly.pdbx_strand_id
1 'polypeptide(L)' 'MPCPQDCPISLHELMIHCWKKDPEERPTFEYLQGFLEDYFTATEPQYQPGDNL' A
#
# COMPACT_ATOMS: atom_id res chain seq x y z
N MET A 1 -7.86 -0.41 -11.39
CA MET A 1 -8.41 -1.32 -10.37
C MET A 1 -8.92 -0.48 -9.21
N PRO A 2 -10.19 -0.63 -8.81
CA PRO A 2 -10.76 0.17 -7.72
C PRO A 2 -10.12 -0.20 -6.36
N CYS A 3 -10.19 0.73 -5.40
CA CYS A 3 -9.81 0.45 -4.02
C CYS A 3 -10.83 -0.53 -3.40
N PRO A 4 -10.39 -1.64 -2.79
CA PRO A 4 -11.29 -2.51 -2.02
C PRO A 4 -11.97 -1.74 -0.88
N GLN A 5 -13.14 -2.21 -0.47
CA GLN A 5 -13.81 -1.68 0.72
C GLN A 5 -12.93 -1.91 1.95
N ASP A 6 -12.90 -0.93 2.85
CA ASP A 6 -12.11 -0.87 4.10
C ASP A 6 -10.57 -0.84 3.90
N CYS A 7 -10.06 -0.94 2.67
CA CYS A 7 -8.63 -0.83 2.40
C CYS A 7 -8.14 0.62 2.56
N PRO A 8 -7.05 0.87 3.31
CA PRO A 8 -6.50 2.21 3.41
C PRO A 8 -6.02 2.73 2.04
N ILE A 9 -6.24 4.01 1.79
CA ILE A 9 -5.93 4.64 0.50
C ILE A 9 -4.43 4.50 0.18
N SER A 10 -3.55 4.68 1.17
CA SER A 10 -2.10 4.56 1.00
C SER A 10 -1.65 3.16 0.52
N LEU A 11 -2.33 2.10 0.97
CA LEU A 11 -2.04 0.75 0.51
C LEU A 11 -2.56 0.52 -0.92
N HIS A 12 -3.73 1.07 -1.26
CA HIS A 12 -4.22 1.02 -2.64
C HIS A 12 -3.32 1.80 -3.60
N GLU A 13 -2.81 2.96 -3.20
CA GLU A 13 -1.83 3.72 -3.97
C GLU A 13 -0.55 2.92 -4.23
N LEU A 14 -0.06 2.17 -3.23
CA LEU A 14 1.05 1.24 -3.42
C LEU A 14 0.72 0.17 -4.48
N MET A 15 -0.48 -0.41 -4.45
CA MET A 15 -0.92 -1.38 -5.47
C MET A 15 -0.95 -0.75 -6.87
N ILE A 16 -1.46 0.47 -7.00
CA ILE A 16 -1.47 1.21 -8.27
C ILE A 16 -0.04 1.45 -8.77
N HIS A 17 0.91 1.71 -7.88
CA HIS A 17 2.33 1.84 -8.21
C HIS A 17 2.92 0.53 -8.73
N CYS A 18 2.58 -0.62 -8.11
CA CYS A 18 2.98 -1.94 -8.59
C CYS A 18 2.40 -2.27 -9.98
N TRP A 19 1.26 -1.70 -10.35
CA TRP A 19 0.59 -1.95 -11.64
C TRP A 19 0.88 -0.89 -12.71
N LYS A 20 1.97 -0.12 -12.57
CA LYS A 20 2.41 0.78 -13.63
C LYS A 20 2.62 0.03 -14.94
N LYS A 21 2.18 0.66 -16.03
CA LYS A 21 2.28 0.10 -17.39
C LYS A 21 3.74 -0.14 -17.75
N ASP A 22 4.59 0.85 -17.48
CA ASP A 22 6.03 0.74 -17.65
C ASP A 22 6.63 -0.07 -16.50
N PRO A 23 7.33 -1.20 -16.77
CA PRO A 23 7.99 -1.98 -15.74
C PRO A 23 9.06 -1.21 -14.95
N GLU A 24 9.75 -0.25 -15.57
CA GLU A 24 10.83 0.50 -14.94
C GLU A 24 10.31 1.52 -13.91
N GLU A 25 9.02 1.89 -13.98
CA GLU A 25 8.35 2.74 -12.98
C GLU A 25 7.82 1.97 -11.77
N ARG A 26 7.93 0.63 -11.76
CA ARG A 26 7.42 -0.18 -10.65
C ARG A 26 8.42 -0.17 -9.48
N PRO A 27 7.94 -0.18 -8.23
CA PRO A 27 8.83 -0.24 -7.08
C PRO A 27 9.61 -1.56 -7.03
N THR A 28 10.79 -1.51 -6.43
CA THR A 28 11.57 -2.72 -6.14
C THR A 28 10.96 -3.48 -4.96
N PHE A 29 11.28 -4.77 -4.84
CA PHE A 29 10.88 -5.54 -3.67
C PHE A 29 11.49 -5.02 -2.36
N GLU A 30 12.69 -4.44 -2.42
CA GLU A 30 13.32 -3.80 -1.26
C GLU A 30 12.49 -2.62 -0.74
N TYR A 31 12.01 -1.75 -1.64
CA TYR A 31 11.11 -0.67 -1.27
C TYR A 31 9.78 -1.18 -0.72
N LEU A 32 9.19 -2.18 -1.38
CA LEU A 32 7.93 -2.78 -0.94
C LEU A 32 8.04 -3.36 0.47
N GLN A 33 9.12 -4.07 0.76
CA GLN A 33 9.37 -4.64 2.07
C GLN A 33 9.46 -3.54 3.14
N GLY A 34 10.33 -2.53 2.94
CA GLY A 34 10.49 -1.45 3.91
C GLY A 34 9.19 -0.66 4.15
N PHE A 35 8.47 -0.33 3.08
CA PHE A 35 7.17 0.35 3.20
C PHE A 35 6.15 -0.45 4.02
N LEU A 36 6.06 -1.76 3.79
CA LEU A 36 5.09 -2.62 4.48
C LEU A 36 5.48 -2.91 5.93
N GLU A 37 6.78 -3.02 6.24
CA GLU A 37 7.28 -3.18 7.61
C GLU A 37 6.97 -1.94 8.47
N ASP A 38 7.12 -0.74 7.89
CA ASP A 38 6.88 0.53 8.58
C ASP A 38 5.44 1.05 8.42
N TYR A 39 4.54 0.27 7.84
CA TYR A 39 3.25 0.77 7.37
C TYR A 39 2.41 1.41 8.49
N PHE A 40 2.26 0.72 9.63
CA PHE A 40 1.46 1.20 10.75
C PHE A 40 2.19 2.19 11.68
N THR A 41 3.49 2.42 11.48
CA THR A 41 4.28 3.34 12.30
C THR A 41 4.55 4.66 11.60
N ALA A 42 4.84 4.61 10.29
CA ALA A 42 5.22 5.77 9.49
C ALA A 42 4.13 6.23 8.51
N THR A 43 3.28 5.33 8.03
CA THR A 43 2.33 5.64 6.93
C THR A 43 0.88 5.80 7.42
N GLU A 44 0.37 4.86 8.23
CA GLU A 44 -0.98 4.88 8.80
C GLU A 44 -0.96 4.80 10.34
N PRO A 45 -0.35 5.78 11.05
CA PRO A 45 -0.23 5.72 12.50
C PRO A 45 -1.56 5.82 13.26
N GLN A 46 -2.65 6.20 12.60
CA GLN A 46 -3.99 6.27 13.18
C GLN A 46 -4.92 5.12 12.77
N TYR A 47 -4.40 4.07 12.13
CA TYR A 47 -5.22 2.93 11.72
C TYR A 47 -6.06 2.37 12.88
N GLN A 48 -7.35 2.16 12.61
CA GLN A 48 -8.27 1.45 13.48
C GLN A 48 -8.75 0.20 12.74
N PRO A 49 -8.67 -1.00 13.33
CA PRO A 49 -9.17 -2.21 12.69
C PRO A 49 -10.68 -2.11 12.48
N GLY A 50 -11.12 -2.35 11.24
CA GLY A 50 -12.53 -2.45 10.88
C GLY A 50 -13.01 -3.90 10.99
N ASP A 51 -14.33 -4.12 11.03
CA ASP A 51 -14.91 -5.46 11.23
C ASP A 51 -14.56 -6.49 10.12
N ASN A 52 -14.05 -6.03 8.98
CA ASN A 52 -13.73 -6.85 7.81
C ASN A 52 -12.21 -6.93 7.48
N LEU A 53 -11.33 -6.34 8.29
CA LEU A 53 -9.87 -6.27 8.06
C LEU A 53 -9.03 -6.53 9.31
#